data_AF-F9RZ58-F1
#
_entry.id   AF-F9RZ58-F1
#
_cell.length_a   1.000
_cell.length_b   1.000
_cell.length_c   1.000
_cell.angle_alpha   90.00
_cell.angle_beta   90.00
_cell.angle_gamma   90.00
#
_symmetry.space_group_name_H-M   'P 1'
#
loop_
_entity.id
_entity.type
_entity.pdbx_description
1 polymer ?
#
loop_
_entity_poly.entity_id
_entity_poly.type
_entity_poly.pdbx_seq_one_letter_code
_entity_poly.pdbx_strand_id
1 'polypeptide(L)' 'MDAQGPAPIFSQRFEMIIASLNLDCSARYNALGLLVDYLHGFALTRKCNNGLKPLDIEISNSAISLICIVISSPRSEPLV' A
#
# COMPACT_ATOMS: atom_id res chain seq x y z
N MET A 1 -22.17 -13.76 -13.90
CA MET A 1 -21.29 -12.59 -13.72
C MET A 1 -20.86 -12.62 -12.28
N ASP A 2 -19.67 -13.14 -12.01
CA ASP A 2 -19.13 -13.09 -10.65
C ASP A 2 -18.82 -11.63 -10.33
N ALA A 3 -19.46 -11.11 -9.30
CA ALA A 3 -19.13 -9.80 -8.77
C ALA A 3 -17.66 -9.83 -8.34
N GLN A 4 -16.84 -8.97 -8.94
CA GLN A 4 -15.44 -8.86 -8.53
C GLN A 4 -15.37 -8.55 -7.04
N GLY A 5 -14.61 -9.37 -6.31
CA GLY A 5 -14.35 -9.12 -4.89
C GLY A 5 -13.62 -7.80 -4.65
N PRO A 6 -13.50 -7.35 -3.40
CA PRO A 6 -12.90 -6.06 -3.07
C PRO A 6 -11.42 -5.96 -3.48
N ALA A 7 -10.69 -7.08 -3.53
CA ALA A 7 -9.27 -7.11 -3.90
C ALA A 7 -9.00 -6.66 -5.35
N PRO A 8 -9.59 -7.26 -6.40
CA PRO A 8 -9.35 -6.83 -7.77
C PRO A 8 -9.79 -5.38 -8.04
N ILE A 9 -10.89 -4.92 -7.43
CA ILE A 9 -11.34 -3.52 -7.52
C ILE A 9 -10.31 -2.58 -6.89
N PHE A 10 -9.75 -2.95 -5.73
CA PHE A 10 -8.72 -2.18 -5.04
C PHE A 10 -7.44 -2.08 -5.88
N SER A 11 -6.94 -3.21 -6.39
CA SER A 11 -5.74 -3.24 -7.23
C SER A 11 -5.90 -2.37 -8.48
N GLN A 12 -7.08 -2.40 -9.10
CA GLN A 12 -7.36 -1.58 -10.28
C GLN A 12 -7.37 -0.08 -9.94
N ARG A 13 -7.99 0.30 -8.82
CA ARG A 13 -7.97 1.70 -8.34
C ARG A 13 -6.56 2.15 -7.97
N PHE A 14 -5.78 1.29 -7.33
CA PHE A 14 -4.39 1.59 -6.98
C PHE A 14 -3.55 1.85 -8.24
N GLU A 15 -3.68 1.01 -9.26
CA GLU A 15 -3.01 1.21 -10.56
C GLU A 15 -3.39 2.53 -11.22
N MET A 16 -4.66 2.96 -11.15
CA MET A 16 -5.10 4.26 -11.66
C MET A 16 -4.44 5.43 -10.93
N ILE A 17 -4.24 5.32 -9.61
CA ILE A 17 -3.61 6.37 -8.78
C ILE A 17 -2.12 6.52 -9.13
N ILE A 18 -1.41 5.40 -9.28
CA ILE A 18 0.04 5.42 -9.52
C ILE A 18 0.40 5.54 -11.01
N ALA A 19 -0.58 5.54 -11.91
CA ALA A 19 -0.35 5.53 -13.36
C ALA A 19 0.53 6.70 -13.83
N SER A 20 0.38 7.88 -13.22
CA SER A 20 1.14 9.09 -13.58
C SER A 20 2.57 9.12 -13.03
N LEU A 21 2.95 8.17 -12.17
CA LEU A 21 4.23 8.17 -11.46
C LEU A 21 5.36 7.53 -12.28
N ASN A 22 5.07 7.06 -13.50
CA ASN A 22 6.02 6.45 -14.44
C ASN A 22 6.89 5.35 -13.79
N LEU A 23 6.27 4.54 -12.92
CA LEU A 23 6.92 3.44 -12.23
C LEU A 23 7.09 2.25 -13.17
N ASP A 24 8.24 1.58 -13.06
CA ASP A 24 8.45 0.29 -13.74
C ASP A 24 7.59 -0.81 -13.11
N CYS A 25 7.41 -1.92 -13.84
CA CYS A 25 6.55 -3.02 -13.41
C CYS A 25 6.91 -3.59 -12.03
N SER A 26 8.20 -3.67 -11.68
CA SER A 26 8.64 -4.17 -10.38
C SER A 26 8.26 -3.21 -9.26
N ALA A 27 8.50 -1.91 -9.45
CA ALA A 27 8.11 -0.88 -8.48
C ALA A 27 6.59 -0.85 -8.24
N ARG A 28 5.76 -0.98 -9.28
CA ARG A 28 4.30 -1.03 -9.16
C ARG A 28 3.84 -2.24 -8.36
N TYR A 29 4.38 -3.42 -8.68
CA TYR A 29 4.05 -4.67 -8.00
C TYR A 29 4.48 -4.63 -6.53
N ASN A 30 5.70 -4.15 -6.25
CA ASN A 30 6.21 -4.01 -4.89
C ASN A 30 5.40 -3.01 -4.07
N ALA A 31 4.99 -1.88 -4.66
CA ALA A 31 4.15 -0.89 -4.01
C ALA A 31 2.75 -1.43 -3.67
N LEU A 32 2.13 -2.17 -4.60
CA LEU A 32 0.85 -2.82 -4.36
C LEU A 32 0.98 -3.90 -3.27
N GLY A 33 2.01 -4.74 -3.34
CA GLY A 33 2.29 -5.78 -2.36
C GLY A 33 2.46 -5.22 -0.96
N LEU A 34 3.29 -4.17 -0.82
CA LEU A 34 3.52 -3.51 0.47
C LEU A 34 2.23 -2.94 1.08
N LEU A 35 1.38 -2.31 0.25
CA LEU A 35 0.12 -1.75 0.72
C LEU A 35 -0.89 -2.84 1.11
N VAL A 36 -0.94 -3.94 0.35
CA VAL A 36 -1.79 -5.10 0.66
C VAL A 36 -1.34 -5.78 1.95
N ASP A 37 -0.03 -5.96 2.15
CA ASP A 37 0.53 -6.53 3.38
C ASP A 37 0.22 -5.65 4.60
N TYR A 38 0.34 -4.33 4.45
CA TYR A 38 -0.08 -3.38 5.48
C TYR A 38 -1.57 -3.52 5.82
N LEU A 39 -2.45 -3.56 4.82
CA LEU A 39 -3.89 -3.70 5.03
C LEU A 39 -4.27 -5.04 5.67
N HIS A 40 -3.60 -6.13 5.29
CA HIS A 40 -3.77 -7.44 5.92
C HIS A 40 -3.31 -7.42 7.39
N GLY A 41 -2.13 -6.85 7.66
CA GLY A 41 -1.61 -6.68 9.02
C GLY A 41 -2.54 -5.83 9.88
N PHE A 42 -3.09 -4.75 9.32
CA PHE A 42 -4.06 -3.90 10.00
C PHE A 42 -5.38 -4.64 10.28
N ALA A 43 -5.92 -5.37 9.30
CA ALA A 43 -7.15 -6.14 9.46
C ALA A 43 -6.99 -7.26 10.50
N LEU A 44 -5.85 -7.96 10.49
CA LEU A 44 -5.50 -8.97 11.48
C LEU A 44 -5.39 -8.35 12.87
N THR A 45 -4.65 -7.25 12.99
CA THR A 45 -4.51 -6.53 14.26
C THR A 45 -5.87 -6.08 14.76
N ARG A 46 -6.76 -5.55 13.89
CA ARG A 46 -8.14 -5.20 14.27
C ARG A 46 -8.93 -6.39 14.81
N LYS A 47 -8.81 -7.56 14.18
CA LYS A 47 -9.51 -8.77 14.64
C LYS A 47 -8.97 -9.30 15.97
N CYS A 48 -7.67 -9.19 16.19
CA CYS A 48 -7.02 -9.65 17.43
C CYS A 48 -7.05 -8.60 18.55
N ASN A 49 -7.37 -7.35 18.22
CA ASN A 49 -7.47 -6.25 19.16
C ASN A 49 -8.84 -6.30 19.85
N ASN A 50 -8.91 -7.05 20.96
CA ASN A 50 -10.08 -7.19 21.84
C ASN A 50 -10.43 -5.89 22.61
N GLY A 51 -10.36 -4.72 21.96
CA GLY A 51 -10.60 -3.41 22.57
C GLY A 51 -9.48 -2.91 23.49
N LEU A 52 -8.31 -3.57 23.49
CA LEU A 52 -7.21 -3.24 24.41
C LEU A 52 -6.50 -1.92 24.05
N LYS A 53 -6.43 -1.56 22.76
CA LYS A 53 -5.87 -0.28 22.30
C LYS A 53 -6.65 0.28 21.10
N PRO A 54 -6.88 1.61 21.00
CA PRO A 54 -7.38 2.20 19.78
C PRO A 54 -6.37 1.96 18.64
N LEU A 55 -6.85 1.47 17.51
CA LEU A 55 -6.08 1.46 16.26
C LEU A 55 -6.27 2.81 15.60
N ASP A 56 -5.43 3.76 15.99
CA ASP A 56 -5.50 5.12 15.50
C ASP A 56 -4.96 5.22 14.06
N ILE A 57 -5.65 6.01 13.24
CA ILE A 57 -5.28 6.32 11.86
C ILE A 57 -3.93 7.03 11.78
N GLU A 58 -3.50 7.67 12.87
CA GLU A 58 -2.19 8.33 12.97
C GLU A 58 -1.01 7.39 12.71
N ILE A 59 -1.14 6.10 13.06
CA ILE A 59 -0.11 5.08 12.79
C ILE A 59 -0.01 4.80 11.27
N SER A 60 -1.11 4.99 10.54
CA SER A 60 -1.17 4.79 9.09
C SER A 60 -0.50 5.93 8.32
N ASN A 61 -0.60 7.16 8.83
CA ASN A 61 -0.04 8.35 8.16
C ASN A 61 1.48 8.26 7.99
N SER A 62 2.19 7.74 9.00
CA SER A 62 3.64 7.57 8.93
C SER A 62 4.05 6.52 7.89
N ALA A 63 3.35 5.40 7.81
CA ALA A 63 3.61 4.35 6.82
C ALA A 63 3.31 4.82 5.40
N ILE A 64 2.16 5.49 5.20
CA ILE A 64 1.76 6.05 3.91
C ILE A 64 2.74 7.13 3.46
N SER A 65 3.16 8.03 4.36
CA SER A 65 4.16 9.07 4.06
C SER A 65 5.48 8.46 3.58
N LEU A 66 5.95 7.41 4.25
CA LEU A 66 7.19 6.71 3.89
C LEU A 66 7.09 6.04 2.52
N ILE A 67 5.94 5.42 2.21
CA ILE A 67 5.63 4.87 0.88
C ILE A 67 5.63 5.99 -0.18
N CYS A 68 4.98 7.12 0.09
CA CYS A 68 4.95 8.26 -0.82
C CYS A 68 6.35 8.84 -1.06
N ILE A 69 7.19 8.93 -0.03
CA ILE A 69 8.58 9.40 -0.15
C ILE A 69 9.38 8.47 -1.06
N VAL A 70 9.33 7.16 -0.82
CA VAL A 70 10.09 6.17 -1.60
C VAL A 70 9.63 6.16 -3.07
N ILE A 71 8.33 6.25 -3.31
CA ILE A 71 7.77 6.29 -4.68
C ILE A 71 8.09 7.60 -5.39
N SER A 72 8.14 8.73 -4.68
CA SER A 72 8.37 10.06 -5.27
C SER A 72 9.85 10.42 -5.39
N SER A 73 10.72 9.68 -4.71
CA SER A 73 12.16 9.95 -4.76
C SER A 73 12.74 9.47 -6.09
N PRO A 74 13.49 10.32 -6.81
CA PRO A 74 14.22 9.87 -7.98
C PRO A 74 15.18 8.76 -7.56
N ARG A 75 15.20 7.66 -8.31
CA ARG A 75 16.16 6.58 -8.07
C ARG A 75 17.57 7.15 -8.20
N SER A 76 18.32 7.18 -7.10
CA SER A 76 19.77 7.27 -7.19
C SER A 76 20.23 6.06 -7.99
N GLU A 77 20.98 6.29 -9.08
CA GLU A 77 21.62 5.21 -9.83
C GLU A 77 22.39 4.30 -8.86
N PRO A 78 22.35 2.96 -9.07
CA PRO A 78 23.22 2.09 -8.31
C PRO A 78 24.66 2.53 -8.55
N LEU A 79 25.39 2.84 -7.46
CA LEU A 79 26.83 3.02 -7.51
C LEU A 79 27.43 1.75 -8.12
N VAL A 80 27.93 1.93 -9.36
CA VAL A 80 28.66 0.92 -10.15
C VAL A 80 29.88 0.43 -9.39
#